data_AF-A0A5N6QWC6-F1
#
_entry.id   AF-A0A5N6QWC6-F1
#
_cell.length_a   1.000
_cell.length_b   1.000
_cell.length_c   1.000
_cell.angle_alpha   90.00
_cell.angle_beta   90.00
_cell.angle_gamma   90.00
#
_symmetry.space_group_name_H-M   'P 1'
#
loop_
_entity.id
_entity.type
_entity.pdbx_description
1 polymer ?
#
loop_
_entity_poly.entity_id
_entity_poly.type
_entity_poly.pdbx_seq_one_letter_code
_entity_poly.pdbx_strand_id
1 'polypeptide(L)'
;MSERNKQIVAPLLPRNQDEAELEDLLSGATSSGVHHEGVLEEWFGEHWWTGRAFVLIALTVTVFIPLMSLKRIESLRHTSAISFALAVVFLLVVIGITAYKLANGSIETPRWFPIVTDLTAFCNLFTAVPPVVCAYVCHFNVHTIENELEKPSRMQVVVRTSLTLCAVVYLMTGSFGFLLFGESTLPDVLSNFDANLGIPFGSLINDIVRVSYACHIVLIFPIIFYPLRLNLDGLLFPSARPLASDNLRFALISAGLTVIVLLGAIFIPNIWVAFQFSGATVGVLLGFIFPASITLKDSHGIATKTDKSLSIFMIILAVLTNVVAIYSNANSL
;
A
#
# COMPACT_ATOMS: atom_id res chain seq x y z
N MET A 1 47.81 -38.30 23.85
CA MET A 1 46.64 -38.08 24.72
C MET A 1 46.16 -36.66 24.45
N SER A 2 45.64 -36.34 23.26
CA SER A 2 44.41 -36.82 22.59
C SER A 2 43.14 -36.24 23.23
N GLU A 3 42.41 -35.50 22.39
CA GLU A 3 40.98 -35.13 22.48
C GLU A 3 40.50 -34.21 23.60
N ARG A 4 40.48 -32.91 23.31
CA ARG A 4 39.30 -32.07 23.60
C ARG A 4 39.23 -30.83 22.70
N ASN A 5 39.19 -31.09 21.39
CA ASN A 5 38.81 -30.14 20.37
C ASN A 5 37.68 -30.80 19.57
N LYS A 6 36.42 -30.43 19.85
CA LYS A 6 35.26 -30.67 18.97
C LYS A 6 34.06 -29.86 19.47
N GLN A 7 33.74 -28.81 18.71
CA GLN A 7 32.41 -28.41 18.26
C GLN A 7 31.26 -28.40 19.30
N ILE A 8 30.92 -27.20 19.77
CA ILE A 8 29.53 -26.75 19.74
C ILE A 8 29.53 -25.44 18.93
N VAL A 9 29.71 -25.62 17.63
CA VAL A 9 29.32 -24.61 16.63
C VAL A 9 27.80 -24.70 16.58
N ALA A 10 27.11 -23.71 17.14
CA ALA A 10 25.69 -23.53 16.89
C ALA A 10 25.50 -23.40 15.37
N PRO A 11 24.48 -24.04 14.78
CA PRO A 11 24.38 -24.13 13.34
C PRO A 11 24.20 -22.73 12.76
N LEU A 12 25.11 -22.38 11.86
CA LEU A 12 24.92 -21.35 10.84
C LEU A 12 23.52 -21.55 10.24
N LEU A 13 22.61 -20.62 10.52
CA LEU A 13 21.34 -20.53 9.81
C LEU A 13 21.63 -20.57 8.30
N PRO A 14 20.91 -21.39 7.52
CA PRO A 14 21.17 -21.51 6.11
C PRO A 14 20.91 -20.16 5.45
N ARG A 15 21.99 -19.60 4.91
CA ARG A 15 22.06 -18.42 4.06
C ARG A 15 21.47 -18.78 2.69
N ASN A 16 20.15 -18.96 2.63
CA ASN A 16 19.29 -19.15 1.46
C ASN A 16 17.85 -18.76 1.86
N GLN A 17 17.62 -17.48 2.18
CA GLN A 17 16.31 -16.92 2.54
C GLN A 17 15.80 -16.00 1.40
N ASP A 18 15.85 -16.50 0.16
CA ASP A 18 15.50 -15.74 -1.05
C ASP A 18 14.17 -16.16 -1.68
N GLU A 19 13.19 -16.60 -0.88
CA GLU A 19 11.81 -16.78 -1.34
C GLU A 19 10.85 -16.21 -0.30
N ALA A 20 10.85 -14.88 -0.17
CA ALA A 20 9.71 -14.14 0.41
C ALA A 20 8.61 -14.07 -0.66
N GLU A 21 8.01 -15.22 -0.98
CA GLU A 21 7.03 -15.33 -2.05
C GLU A 21 5.61 -15.44 -1.51
N LEU A 22 4.79 -14.49 -1.96
CA LEU A 22 3.33 -14.42 -1.83
C LEU A 22 2.85 -14.05 -0.44
N GLU A 23 2.49 -12.78 -0.23
CA GLU A 23 1.49 -12.40 0.77
C GLU A 23 0.21 -12.08 0.00
N ASP A 24 -0.77 -12.96 0.06
CA ASP A 24 -2.10 -12.73 -0.52
C ASP A 24 -3.19 -13.03 0.50
N LEU A 25 -3.91 -11.98 0.89
CA LEU A 25 -4.99 -12.07 1.87
C LEU A 25 -6.06 -13.09 1.50
N LEU A 26 -6.40 -13.21 0.21
CA LEU A 26 -7.51 -14.07 -0.25
C LEU A 26 -7.07 -15.49 -0.55
N SER A 27 -5.86 -15.65 -1.10
CA SER A 27 -5.38 -16.93 -1.65
C SER A 27 -4.20 -17.54 -0.90
N GLY A 28 -3.79 -16.92 0.21
CA GLY A 28 -2.77 -17.48 1.08
C GLY A 28 -1.35 -17.23 0.59
N ALA A 29 -0.42 -17.61 1.45
CA ALA A 29 0.92 -17.10 1.45
C ALA A 29 1.87 -18.10 2.12
N THR A 30 2.98 -18.45 1.48
CA THR A 30 4.00 -19.28 2.15
C THR A 30 5.21 -18.43 2.45
N SER A 31 5.36 -18.00 3.70
CA SER A 31 6.48 -17.16 4.13
C SER A 31 7.38 -17.95 5.08
N SER A 32 8.69 -17.95 4.81
CA SER A 32 9.69 -18.55 5.72
C SER A 32 9.45 -20.03 6.11
N GLY A 33 8.80 -20.81 5.24
CA GLY A 33 8.47 -22.22 5.47
C GLY A 33 7.19 -22.46 6.29
N VAL A 34 6.46 -21.39 6.64
CA VAL A 34 5.13 -21.44 7.26
C VAL A 34 4.09 -21.02 6.22
N HIS A 35 3.08 -21.86 6.03
CA HIS A 35 1.94 -21.53 5.17
C HIS A 35 0.89 -20.77 6.00
N HIS A 36 0.58 -19.56 5.56
CA HIS A 36 -0.46 -18.68 6.06
C HIS A 36 -1.66 -18.81 5.13
N GLU A 37 -2.73 -19.45 5.60
CA GLU A 37 -3.92 -19.72 4.78
C GLU A 37 -4.63 -18.41 4.41
N GLY A 38 -4.99 -18.26 3.13
CA GLY A 38 -5.84 -17.15 2.68
C GLY A 38 -7.28 -17.29 3.19
N VAL A 39 -8.09 -16.23 3.13
CA VAL A 39 -9.51 -16.31 3.54
C VAL A 39 -10.26 -17.41 2.76
N LEU A 40 -9.98 -17.56 1.46
CA LEU A 40 -10.64 -18.58 0.65
C LEU A 40 -10.13 -20.00 0.96
N GLU A 41 -8.85 -20.14 1.29
CA GLU A 41 -8.26 -21.43 1.67
C GLU A 41 -8.74 -21.87 3.05
N GLU A 42 -8.81 -20.96 4.02
CA GLU A 42 -9.32 -21.25 5.37
C GLU A 42 -10.80 -21.72 5.31
N TRP A 43 -11.63 -21.09 4.49
CA TRP A 43 -13.05 -21.40 4.41
C TRP A 43 -13.39 -22.63 3.57
N PHE A 44 -12.63 -22.87 2.50
CA PHE A 44 -12.97 -23.87 1.50
C PHE A 44 -11.90 -24.96 1.30
N GLY A 45 -10.73 -24.84 1.92
CA GLY A 45 -9.57 -25.69 1.74
C GLY A 45 -8.76 -25.37 0.49
N GLU A 46 -7.54 -25.91 0.39
CA GLU A 46 -6.67 -25.76 -0.78
C GLU A 46 -7.28 -26.38 -2.04
N HIS A 47 -7.58 -25.54 -3.04
CA HIS A 47 -8.06 -25.97 -4.34
C HIS A 47 -7.38 -25.16 -5.46
N TRP A 48 -7.43 -25.67 -6.70
CA TRP A 48 -6.88 -24.95 -7.87
C TRP A 48 -7.50 -23.55 -8.07
N TRP A 49 -8.74 -23.35 -7.60
CA TRP A 49 -9.48 -22.09 -7.70
C TRP A 49 -9.29 -21.17 -6.49
N THR A 50 -8.70 -21.64 -5.38
CA THR A 50 -8.27 -20.75 -4.29
C THR A 50 -6.92 -20.11 -4.58
N GLY A 51 -6.17 -20.63 -5.56
CA GLY A 51 -4.87 -20.07 -5.96
C GLY A 51 -4.96 -18.64 -6.51
N ARG A 52 -3.95 -17.82 -6.18
CA ARG A 52 -3.86 -16.38 -6.51
C ARG A 52 -4.26 -16.03 -7.94
N ALA A 53 -3.68 -16.70 -8.93
CA ALA A 53 -3.91 -16.35 -10.33
C ALA A 53 -5.40 -16.48 -10.70
N PHE A 54 -6.07 -17.56 -10.25
CA PHE A 54 -7.49 -17.75 -10.51
C PHE A 54 -8.34 -16.72 -9.77
N VAL A 55 -8.05 -16.49 -8.47
CA VAL A 55 -8.77 -15.52 -7.64
C VAL A 55 -8.69 -14.11 -8.25
N LEU A 56 -7.50 -13.67 -8.66
CA LEU A 56 -7.31 -12.36 -9.30
C LEU A 56 -8.05 -12.26 -10.64
N ILE A 57 -8.01 -13.32 -11.47
CA ILE A 57 -8.76 -13.37 -12.74
C ILE A 57 -10.27 -13.29 -12.48
N ALA A 58 -10.78 -14.11 -11.55
CA ALA A 58 -12.20 -14.16 -11.21
C ALA A 58 -12.69 -12.80 -10.67
N LEU A 59 -11.95 -12.21 -9.73
CA LEU A 59 -12.23 -10.89 -9.18
C LEU A 59 -12.19 -9.79 -10.26
N THR A 60 -11.22 -9.88 -11.17
CA THR A 60 -11.11 -8.94 -12.29
C THR A 60 -12.34 -9.00 -13.19
N VAL A 61 -12.75 -10.21 -13.58
CA VAL A 61 -13.89 -10.40 -14.50
C VAL A 61 -15.21 -10.05 -13.84
N THR A 62 -15.42 -10.45 -12.59
CA THR A 62 -16.73 -10.35 -11.91
C THR A 62 -16.95 -9.02 -11.19
N VAL A 63 -15.89 -8.40 -10.66
CA VAL A 63 -15.99 -7.17 -9.86
C VAL A 63 -15.33 -6.00 -10.56
N PHE A 64 -14.05 -6.10 -10.92
CA PHE A 64 -13.33 -4.94 -11.44
C PHE A 64 -13.85 -4.49 -12.80
N ILE A 65 -14.06 -5.39 -13.78
CA ILE A 65 -14.52 -5.00 -15.12
C ILE A 65 -15.86 -4.24 -15.06
N PRO A 66 -16.90 -4.72 -14.35
CA PRO A 66 -18.14 -3.97 -14.19
C PRO A 66 -17.95 -2.59 -13.55
N LEU A 67 -17.18 -2.50 -12.46
CA LEU A 67 -16.97 -1.24 -11.74
C LEU A 67 -16.10 -0.25 -12.54
N MET A 68 -15.06 -0.72 -13.23
CA MET A 68 -14.18 0.10 -14.07
C MET A 68 -14.85 0.57 -15.35
N SER A 69 -15.90 -0.11 -15.80
CA SER A 69 -16.68 0.29 -16.99
C SER A 69 -17.52 1.55 -16.77
N LEU A 70 -17.64 2.01 -15.51
CA LEU A 70 -18.28 3.27 -15.19
C LEU A 70 -17.47 4.44 -15.76
N LYS A 71 -18.17 5.31 -16.50
CA LYS A 71 -17.58 6.44 -17.23
C LYS A 71 -17.48 7.72 -16.42
N ARG A 72 -18.13 7.79 -15.26
CA ARG A 72 -18.15 8.97 -14.38
C ARG A 72 -17.63 8.57 -13.01
N ILE A 73 -16.72 9.38 -12.46
CA ILE A 73 -16.18 9.18 -11.12
C ILE A 73 -17.24 9.41 -10.03
N GLU A 74 -18.25 10.25 -10.29
CA GLU A 74 -19.36 10.46 -9.36
C GLU A 74 -20.11 9.15 -9.05
N SER A 75 -20.24 8.24 -10.02
CA SER A 75 -20.85 6.92 -9.81
C SER A 75 -20.06 6.06 -8.81
N LEU A 76 -18.77 6.33 -8.63
CA LEU A 76 -17.90 5.66 -7.66
C LEU A 76 -17.95 6.29 -6.26
N ARG A 77 -18.71 7.39 -6.05
CA ARG A 77 -18.78 8.06 -4.73
C ARG A 77 -19.28 7.14 -3.62
N HIS A 78 -20.26 6.28 -3.94
CA HIS A 78 -20.85 5.34 -2.97
C HIS A 78 -19.83 4.25 -2.62
N THR A 79 -19.13 3.74 -3.62
CA THR A 79 -18.04 2.79 -3.47
C THR A 79 -16.91 3.35 -2.60
N SER A 80 -16.53 4.61 -2.82
CA SER A 80 -15.53 5.32 -2.00
C SER A 80 -15.96 5.47 -0.54
N ALA A 81 -17.22 5.87 -0.31
CA ALA A 81 -17.77 6.03 1.04
C ALA A 81 -17.84 4.69 1.80
N ILE A 82 -18.31 3.63 1.14
CA ILE A 82 -18.35 2.28 1.72
C ILE A 82 -16.93 1.80 2.02
N SER A 83 -16.00 1.97 1.08
CA SER A 83 -14.61 1.59 1.28
C SER A 83 -14.00 2.32 2.48
N PHE A 84 -14.18 3.63 2.59
CA PHE A 84 -13.69 4.38 3.75
C PHE A 84 -14.32 3.90 5.07
N ALA A 85 -15.62 3.61 5.09
CA ALA A 85 -16.30 3.07 6.27
C ALA A 85 -15.72 1.70 6.68
N LEU A 86 -15.40 0.81 5.73
CA LEU A 86 -14.76 -0.47 6.00
C LEU A 86 -13.37 -0.30 6.63
N ALA A 87 -12.55 0.64 6.15
CA ALA A 87 -11.27 0.95 6.77
C ALA A 87 -11.41 1.48 8.21
N VAL A 88 -12.43 2.29 8.48
CA VAL A 88 -12.73 2.76 9.84
C VAL A 88 -13.18 1.59 10.73
N VAL A 89 -14.00 0.68 10.23
CA VAL A 89 -14.40 -0.53 10.96
C VAL A 89 -13.16 -1.37 11.31
N PHE A 90 -12.27 -1.62 10.34
CA PHE A 90 -11.00 -2.29 10.59
C PHE A 90 -10.23 -1.62 11.73
N LEU A 91 -10.01 -0.30 11.65
CA LEU A 91 -9.31 0.43 12.68
C LEU A 91 -9.97 0.31 14.07
N LEU A 92 -11.29 0.42 14.14
CA LEU A 92 -12.03 0.28 15.41
C LEU A 92 -11.90 -1.13 15.99
N VAL A 93 -11.90 -2.16 15.15
CA VAL A 93 -11.69 -3.54 15.59
C VAL A 93 -10.27 -3.72 16.12
N VAL A 94 -9.24 -3.23 15.41
CA VAL A 94 -7.84 -3.28 15.88
C VAL A 94 -7.69 -2.59 17.24
N ILE A 95 -8.27 -1.39 17.40
CA ILE A 95 -8.29 -0.66 18.67
C ILE A 95 -9.00 -1.47 19.76
N GLY A 96 -10.15 -2.07 19.44
CA GLY A 96 -10.94 -2.87 20.38
C GLY A 96 -10.19 -4.11 20.88
N ILE A 97 -9.56 -4.86 19.97
CA ILE A 97 -8.73 -6.02 20.32
C ILE A 97 -7.55 -5.59 21.18
N THR A 98 -6.88 -4.50 20.81
CA THR A 98 -5.75 -3.97 21.57
C THR A 98 -6.19 -3.56 22.98
N ALA A 99 -7.30 -2.83 23.12
CA ALA A 99 -7.82 -2.43 24.41
C ALA A 99 -8.20 -3.64 25.29
N TYR A 100 -8.80 -4.67 24.69
CA TYR A 100 -9.16 -5.90 25.39
C TYR A 100 -7.92 -6.65 25.91
N LYS A 101 -6.93 -6.88 25.04
CA LYS A 101 -5.68 -7.56 25.43
C LYS A 101 -4.89 -6.73 26.46
N LEU A 102 -4.92 -5.41 26.35
CA LEU A 102 -4.28 -4.51 27.31
C LEU A 102 -4.93 -4.62 28.69
N ALA A 103 -6.27 -4.63 28.74
CA ALA A 103 -7.03 -4.78 29.99
C ALA A 103 -6.78 -6.14 30.66
N ASN A 104 -6.57 -7.19 29.87
CA ASN A 104 -6.24 -8.54 30.36
C ASN A 104 -4.74 -8.74 30.68
N GLY A 105 -3.89 -7.72 30.44
CA GLY A 105 -2.45 -7.83 30.63
C GLY A 105 -1.77 -8.86 29.71
N SER A 106 -2.40 -9.20 28.59
CA SER A 106 -1.90 -10.21 27.62
C SER A 106 -1.12 -9.59 26.45
N ILE A 107 -0.92 -8.27 26.46
CA ILE A 107 -0.05 -7.60 25.50
C ILE A 107 1.40 -7.67 26.01
N GLU A 108 2.27 -8.23 25.18
CA GLU A 108 3.71 -8.12 25.39
C GLU A 108 4.12 -6.64 25.30
N THR A 109 4.97 -6.17 26.21
CA THR A 109 5.39 -4.77 26.20
C THR A 109 6.18 -4.46 24.92
N PRO A 110 5.63 -3.64 23.98
CA PRO A 110 6.30 -3.40 22.72
C PRO A 110 7.52 -2.50 22.93
N ARG A 111 8.53 -2.67 22.07
CA ARG A 111 9.71 -1.82 22.10
C ARG A 111 9.38 -0.51 21.39
N TRP A 112 9.41 0.60 22.14
CA TRP A 112 9.12 1.91 21.58
C TRP A 112 10.25 2.47 20.71
N PHE A 113 11.46 1.92 20.81
CA PHE A 113 12.63 2.37 20.06
C PHE A 113 13.29 1.20 19.34
N PRO A 114 13.73 1.40 18.08
CA PRO A 114 14.44 0.37 17.32
C PRO A 114 15.80 0.08 17.95
N ILE A 115 16.24 -1.18 17.85
CA ILE A 115 17.57 -1.59 18.27
C ILE A 115 18.55 -1.25 17.14
N VAL A 116 19.35 -0.20 17.33
CA VAL A 116 20.36 0.20 16.36
C VAL A 116 21.72 -0.30 16.85
N THR A 117 22.12 -1.49 16.40
CA THR A 117 23.40 -2.11 16.75
C THR A 117 24.57 -1.62 15.91
N ASP A 118 24.29 -1.21 14.66
CA ASP A 118 25.29 -0.81 13.68
C ASP A 118 24.71 0.21 12.68
N LEU A 119 25.57 0.74 11.81
CA LEU A 119 25.16 1.68 10.77
C LEU A 119 24.19 1.05 9.77
N THR A 120 24.31 -0.25 9.52
CA THR A 120 23.38 -1.00 8.64
C THR A 120 21.97 -1.03 9.23
N ALA A 121 21.81 -1.36 10.51
CA ALA A 121 20.52 -1.32 11.19
C ALA A 121 19.90 0.09 11.18
N PHE A 122 20.72 1.13 11.31
CA PHE A 122 20.25 2.51 11.18
C PHE A 122 19.77 2.83 9.75
N CYS A 123 20.56 2.46 8.74
CA CYS A 123 20.22 2.64 7.33
C CYS A 123 18.96 1.85 6.92
N ASN A 124 18.69 0.71 7.55
CA ASN A 124 17.49 -0.09 7.29
C ASN A 124 16.20 0.63 7.71
N LEU A 125 16.24 1.57 8.65
CA LEU A 125 15.09 2.41 8.99
C LEU A 125 14.59 3.24 7.79
N PHE A 126 15.48 3.56 6.85
CA PHE A 126 15.13 4.32 5.65
C PHE A 126 14.35 3.48 4.62
N THR A 127 14.29 2.15 4.76
CA THR A 127 13.49 1.29 3.89
C THR A 127 11.97 1.52 4.08
N ALA A 128 11.56 2.14 5.19
CA ALA A 128 10.19 2.57 5.45
C ALA A 128 9.81 3.89 4.76
N VAL A 129 10.80 4.70 4.35
CA VAL A 129 10.53 6.01 3.71
C VAL A 129 9.76 5.85 2.39
N PRO A 130 10.15 4.98 1.45
CA PRO A 130 9.41 4.83 0.20
C PRO A 130 7.96 4.37 0.38
N PRO A 131 7.62 3.35 1.19
CA PRO A 131 6.21 3.01 1.45
C PRO A 131 5.40 4.18 2.03
N VAL A 132 5.96 4.95 2.97
CA VAL A 132 5.31 6.15 3.52
C VAL A 132 5.09 7.20 2.44
N VAL A 133 6.11 7.48 1.61
CA VAL A 133 5.97 8.40 0.48
C VAL A 133 4.86 7.93 -0.46
N CYS A 134 4.85 6.64 -0.83
CA CYS A 134 3.83 6.03 -1.67
C CYS A 134 2.42 6.22 -1.10
N ALA A 135 2.23 6.03 0.22
CA ALA A 135 0.94 6.18 0.89
C ALA A 135 0.37 7.61 0.81
N TYR A 136 1.24 8.62 0.71
CA TYR A 136 0.82 10.03 0.58
C TYR A 136 0.73 10.53 -0.87
N VAL A 137 0.95 9.68 -1.87
CA VAL A 137 0.78 10.07 -3.28
C VAL A 137 -0.70 10.12 -3.64
N CYS A 138 -1.24 11.35 -3.72
CA CYS A 138 -2.60 11.60 -4.21
C CYS A 138 -2.66 12.60 -5.37
N HIS A 139 -1.50 13.12 -5.80
CA HIS A 139 -1.37 14.20 -6.79
C HIS A 139 -2.09 13.93 -8.12
N PHE A 140 -2.07 12.68 -8.60
CA PHE A 140 -2.70 12.29 -9.85
C PHE A 140 -4.24 12.38 -9.84
N ASN A 141 -4.85 12.47 -8.65
CA ASN A 141 -6.31 12.60 -8.49
C ASN A 141 -6.78 14.04 -8.41
N VAL A 142 -5.89 15.00 -8.11
CA VAL A 142 -6.26 16.37 -7.75
C VAL A 142 -7.09 17.01 -8.85
N HIS A 143 -6.62 17.01 -10.10
CA HIS A 143 -7.37 17.61 -11.21
C HIS A 143 -8.69 16.91 -11.52
N THR A 144 -8.74 15.58 -11.40
CA THR A 144 -9.98 14.83 -11.61
C THR A 144 -11.04 15.19 -10.57
N ILE A 145 -10.65 15.29 -9.30
CA ILE A 145 -11.55 15.70 -8.23
C ILE A 145 -11.94 17.17 -8.38
N GLU A 146 -11.00 18.04 -8.79
CA GLU A 146 -11.24 19.48 -8.99
C GLU A 146 -12.36 19.74 -9.99
N ASN A 147 -12.33 19.03 -11.11
CA ASN A 147 -13.30 19.15 -12.19
C ASN A 147 -14.73 18.69 -11.79
N GLU A 148 -14.85 17.93 -10.72
CA GLU A 148 -16.13 17.38 -10.23
C GLU A 148 -16.66 18.16 -9.00
N LEU A 149 -15.86 19.07 -8.44
CA LEU A 149 -16.31 19.93 -7.34
C LEU A 149 -17.28 20.98 -7.86
N GLU A 150 -18.37 21.21 -7.12
CA GLU A 150 -19.29 22.33 -7.36
C GLU A 150 -18.55 23.69 -7.38
N LYS A 151 -17.52 23.83 -6.55
CA LYS A 151 -16.66 25.02 -6.46
C LYS A 151 -15.19 24.59 -6.44
N PRO A 152 -14.45 24.72 -7.56
CA PRO A 152 -13.03 24.35 -7.66
C PRO A 152 -12.14 25.02 -6.61
N SER A 153 -12.48 26.25 -6.20
CA SER A 153 -11.75 26.99 -5.14
C SER A 153 -11.70 26.27 -3.78
N ARG A 154 -12.57 25.28 -3.54
CA ARG A 154 -12.56 24.45 -2.33
C ARG A 154 -11.51 23.34 -2.35
N MET A 155 -10.82 23.11 -3.46
CA MET A 155 -9.85 22.02 -3.59
C MET A 155 -8.79 22.02 -2.47
N GLN A 156 -8.28 23.20 -2.09
CA GLN A 156 -7.30 23.30 -0.99
C GLN A 156 -7.85 22.78 0.35
N VAL A 157 -9.13 23.04 0.65
CA VAL A 157 -9.78 22.55 1.87
C VAL A 157 -9.95 21.04 1.80
N VAL A 158 -10.36 20.52 0.65
CA VAL A 158 -10.48 19.07 0.40
C VAL A 158 -9.14 18.38 0.65
N VAL A 159 -8.06 18.83 -0.01
CA VAL A 159 -6.72 18.26 0.16
C VAL A 159 -6.25 18.30 1.61
N ARG A 160 -6.36 19.45 2.29
CA ARG A 160 -5.93 19.57 3.69
C ARG A 160 -6.71 18.65 4.63
N THR A 161 -8.02 18.56 4.42
CA THR A 161 -8.90 17.72 5.26
C THR A 161 -8.60 16.24 5.03
N SER A 162 -8.45 15.83 3.77
CA SER A 162 -8.11 14.45 3.39
C SER A 162 -6.74 14.05 3.93
N LEU A 163 -5.70 14.89 3.76
CA LEU A 163 -4.36 14.58 4.29
C LEU A 163 -4.34 14.48 5.82
N THR A 164 -5.07 15.36 6.51
CA THR A 164 -5.20 15.29 7.98
C THR A 164 -5.88 14.00 8.42
N LEU A 165 -6.97 13.64 7.74
CA LEU A 165 -7.71 12.40 8.03
C LEU A 165 -6.85 11.16 7.76
N CYS A 166 -6.15 11.11 6.63
CA CYS A 166 -5.20 10.04 6.29
C CYS A 166 -4.10 9.92 7.34
N ALA A 167 -3.50 11.04 7.78
CA ALA A 167 -2.48 11.02 8.81
C ALA A 167 -3.01 10.45 10.13
N VAL A 168 -4.22 10.81 10.56
CA VAL A 168 -4.85 10.24 11.76
C VAL A 168 -5.05 8.73 11.60
N VAL A 169 -5.63 8.28 10.49
CA VAL A 169 -5.90 6.85 10.26
C VAL A 169 -4.59 6.05 10.21
N TYR A 170 -3.56 6.54 9.51
CA TYR A 170 -2.26 5.86 9.42
C TYR A 170 -1.53 5.82 10.76
N LEU A 171 -1.49 6.93 11.50
CA LEU A 171 -0.87 6.95 12.82
C LEU A 171 -1.59 6.02 13.80
N MET A 172 -2.92 6.01 13.81
CA MET A 172 -3.69 5.13 14.68
C MET A 172 -3.51 3.66 14.27
N THR A 173 -3.62 3.34 12.98
CA THR A 173 -3.43 1.96 12.48
C THR A 173 -2.02 1.45 12.79
N GLY A 174 -0.99 2.23 12.52
CA GLY A 174 0.40 1.86 12.81
C GLY A 174 0.66 1.72 14.32
N SER A 175 0.16 2.65 15.14
CA SER A 175 0.36 2.61 16.59
C SER A 175 -0.36 1.43 17.24
N PHE A 176 -1.66 1.26 16.96
CA PHE A 176 -2.45 0.18 17.56
C PHE A 176 -2.11 -1.19 16.97
N GLY A 177 -1.79 -1.27 15.67
CA GLY A 177 -1.30 -2.50 15.04
C GLY A 177 0.02 -2.96 15.66
N PHE A 178 0.98 -2.04 15.84
CA PHE A 178 2.25 -2.38 16.50
C PHE A 178 2.08 -2.67 17.99
N LEU A 179 1.18 -1.98 18.70
CA LEU A 179 0.83 -2.35 20.09
C LEU A 179 0.22 -3.75 20.19
N LEU A 180 -0.53 -4.19 19.18
CA LEU A 180 -1.20 -5.48 19.17
C LEU A 180 -0.26 -6.66 18.89
N PHE A 181 0.67 -6.49 17.95
CA PHE A 181 1.55 -7.56 17.46
C PHE A 181 3.02 -7.43 17.89
N GLY A 182 3.45 -6.24 18.30
CA GLY A 182 4.82 -5.96 18.73
C GLY A 182 5.84 -6.32 17.64
N GLU A 183 6.91 -6.98 18.07
CA GLU A 183 8.00 -7.43 17.17
C GLU A 183 7.56 -8.52 16.19
N SER A 184 6.39 -9.13 16.38
CA SER A 184 5.84 -10.15 15.47
C SER A 184 4.99 -9.54 14.34
N THR A 185 5.01 -8.22 14.17
CA THR A 185 4.30 -7.53 13.08
C THR A 185 4.87 -7.95 11.73
N LEU A 186 4.03 -8.49 10.85
CA LEU A 186 4.39 -8.90 9.49
C LEU A 186 4.35 -7.70 8.51
N PRO A 187 5.03 -7.78 7.35
CA PRO A 187 4.97 -6.76 6.31
C PRO A 187 3.53 -6.44 5.87
N ASP A 188 2.69 -7.47 5.68
CA ASP A 188 1.23 -7.34 5.66
C ASP A 188 0.64 -7.65 7.05
N VAL A 189 0.21 -6.60 7.75
CA VAL A 189 -0.42 -6.72 9.07
C VAL A 189 -1.72 -7.54 9.05
N LEU A 190 -2.38 -7.68 7.89
CA LEU A 190 -3.59 -8.50 7.78
C LEU A 190 -3.27 -9.99 7.88
N SER A 191 -2.07 -10.39 7.48
CA SER A 191 -1.56 -11.75 7.65
C SER A 191 -1.46 -12.09 9.14
N ASN A 192 -1.17 -11.14 10.03
CA ASN A 192 -1.17 -11.40 11.47
C ASN A 192 -2.55 -11.79 12.06
N PHE A 193 -3.64 -11.56 11.32
CA PHE A 193 -5.00 -11.95 11.73
C PHE A 193 -5.37 -13.37 11.29
N ASP A 194 -4.46 -14.14 10.68
CA ASP A 194 -4.68 -15.57 10.45
C ASP A 194 -4.52 -16.40 11.74
N ALA A 195 -3.77 -15.86 12.72
CA ALA A 195 -3.45 -16.54 13.96
C ALA A 195 -4.54 -16.39 15.02
N ASN A 196 -4.62 -17.36 15.92
CA ASN A 196 -5.50 -17.27 17.08
C ASN A 196 -4.99 -16.19 18.05
N LEU A 197 -5.71 -15.06 18.10
CA LEU A 197 -5.35 -13.93 18.95
C LEU A 197 -5.64 -14.16 20.45
N GLY A 198 -6.20 -15.30 20.86
CA GLY A 198 -6.50 -15.60 22.26
C GLY A 198 -7.62 -14.73 22.84
N ILE A 199 -8.51 -14.20 21.99
CA ILE A 199 -9.66 -13.39 22.37
C ILE A 199 -10.97 -14.16 22.17
N PRO A 200 -12.04 -13.86 22.95
CA PRO A 200 -13.37 -14.42 22.72
C PRO A 200 -13.83 -14.10 21.29
N PHE A 201 -14.41 -15.09 20.61
CA PHE A 201 -14.83 -14.97 19.21
C PHE A 201 -13.70 -14.55 18.24
N GLY A 202 -12.43 -14.84 18.57
CA GLY A 202 -11.26 -14.42 17.80
C GLY A 202 -11.31 -14.76 16.31
N SER A 203 -11.65 -16.00 15.95
CA SER A 203 -11.79 -16.41 14.54
C SER A 203 -12.82 -15.57 13.78
N LEU A 204 -14.00 -15.33 14.35
CA LEU A 204 -15.03 -14.48 13.72
C LEU A 204 -14.55 -13.03 13.57
N ILE A 205 -13.85 -12.48 14.56
CA ILE A 205 -13.33 -11.11 14.51
C ILE A 205 -12.23 -11.00 13.45
N ASN A 206 -11.35 -12.01 13.37
CA ASN A 206 -10.30 -12.11 12.36
C ASN A 206 -10.90 -12.16 10.94
N ASP A 207 -11.91 -13.00 10.71
CA ASP A 207 -12.65 -13.06 9.44
C ASP A 207 -13.26 -11.70 9.07
N ILE A 208 -13.91 -11.03 10.04
CA ILE A 208 -14.49 -9.70 9.82
C ILE A 208 -13.40 -8.71 9.39
N VAL A 209 -12.24 -8.71 10.06
CA VAL A 209 -11.10 -7.85 9.72
C VAL A 209 -10.59 -8.13 8.30
N ARG A 210 -10.27 -9.39 8.00
CA ARG A 210 -9.70 -9.80 6.72
C ARG A 210 -10.67 -9.53 5.56
N VAL A 211 -11.93 -9.93 5.69
CA VAL A 211 -12.94 -9.72 4.65
C VAL A 211 -13.30 -8.25 4.48
N SER A 212 -13.46 -7.48 5.57
CA SER A 212 -13.78 -6.05 5.47
C SER A 212 -12.66 -5.28 4.78
N TYR A 213 -11.40 -5.59 5.09
CA TYR A 213 -10.26 -4.95 4.45
C TYR A 213 -10.04 -5.42 3.02
N ALA A 214 -10.27 -6.71 2.71
CA ALA A 214 -10.28 -7.21 1.33
C ALA A 214 -11.32 -6.44 0.49
N CYS A 215 -12.54 -6.31 0.99
CA CYS A 215 -13.59 -5.50 0.38
C CYS A 215 -13.16 -4.04 0.21
N HIS A 216 -12.54 -3.43 1.23
CA HIS A 216 -12.00 -2.06 1.15
C HIS A 216 -11.04 -1.87 -0.04
N ILE A 217 -10.05 -2.76 -0.19
CA ILE A 217 -9.07 -2.74 -1.29
C ILE A 217 -9.76 -2.89 -2.64
N VAL A 218 -10.67 -3.88 -2.76
CA VAL A 218 -11.41 -4.17 -3.99
C VAL A 218 -12.21 -2.95 -4.45
N LEU A 219 -12.83 -2.23 -3.51
CA LEU A 219 -13.62 -1.04 -3.82
C LEU A 219 -12.77 0.19 -4.16
N ILE A 220 -11.53 0.28 -3.67
CA ILE A 220 -10.60 1.39 -4.03
C ILE A 220 -10.05 1.22 -5.44
N PHE A 221 -9.82 -0.01 -5.89
CA PHE A 221 -9.15 -0.25 -7.16
C PHE A 221 -9.77 0.49 -8.36
N PRO A 222 -11.10 0.48 -8.60
CA PRO A 222 -11.72 1.24 -9.68
C PRO A 222 -11.53 2.76 -9.57
N ILE A 223 -11.43 3.29 -8.35
CA ILE A 223 -11.22 4.72 -8.08
C ILE A 223 -9.83 5.15 -8.55
N ILE A 224 -8.81 4.32 -8.33
CA ILE A 224 -7.44 4.57 -8.79
C ILE A 224 -7.29 4.27 -10.29
N PHE A 225 -8.01 3.27 -10.80
CA PHE A 225 -7.98 2.91 -12.22
C PHE A 225 -8.57 4.01 -13.12
N TYR A 226 -9.60 4.72 -12.65
CA TYR A 226 -10.25 5.80 -13.38
C TYR A 226 -9.28 6.91 -13.86
N PRO A 227 -8.53 7.59 -12.96
CA PRO A 227 -7.55 8.61 -13.34
C PRO A 227 -6.38 8.01 -14.11
N LEU A 228 -5.94 6.78 -13.82
CA LEU A 228 -4.91 6.10 -14.62
C LEU A 228 -5.33 6.03 -16.10
N ARG A 229 -6.57 5.60 -16.36
CA ARG A 229 -7.13 5.54 -17.72
C ARG A 229 -7.20 6.92 -18.38
N LEU A 230 -7.67 7.93 -17.67
CA LEU A 230 -7.76 9.29 -18.21
C LEU A 230 -6.39 9.88 -18.54
N ASN A 231 -5.41 9.68 -17.65
CA ASN A 231 -4.04 10.15 -17.87
C ASN A 231 -3.40 9.43 -19.07
N LEU A 232 -3.62 8.11 -19.22
CA LEU A 232 -3.12 7.38 -20.39
C LEU A 232 -3.79 7.82 -21.69
N ASP A 233 -5.11 8.05 -21.69
CA ASP A 233 -5.83 8.58 -22.85
C ASP A 233 -5.31 9.97 -23.24
N GLY A 234 -5.12 10.87 -22.27
CA GLY A 234 -4.57 12.20 -22.51
C GLY A 234 -3.14 12.17 -23.06
N LEU A 235 -2.33 11.18 -22.65
CA LEU A 235 -0.98 10.97 -23.14
C LEU A 235 -0.94 10.44 -24.58
N LEU A 236 -1.77 9.45 -24.90
CA LEU A 236 -1.76 8.78 -26.21
C LEU A 236 -2.59 9.53 -27.26
N PHE A 237 -3.65 10.21 -26.84
CA PHE A 237 -4.64 10.84 -27.73
C PHE A 237 -4.98 12.28 -27.31
N PRO A 238 -3.99 13.20 -27.23
CA PRO A 238 -4.18 14.54 -26.68
C PRO A 238 -5.20 15.40 -27.42
N SER A 239 -5.42 15.17 -28.72
CA SER A 239 -6.35 15.95 -29.56
C SER A 239 -7.68 15.23 -29.82
N ALA A 240 -7.91 14.07 -29.20
CA ALA A 240 -9.12 13.30 -29.45
C ALA A 240 -10.32 13.83 -28.65
N ARG A 241 -11.53 13.51 -29.12
CA ARG A 241 -12.78 13.77 -28.38
C ARG A 241 -12.76 13.13 -26.99
N PRO A 242 -13.53 13.63 -26.01
CA PRO A 242 -13.53 13.10 -24.64
C PRO A 242 -13.74 11.58 -24.59
N LEU A 243 -12.94 10.88 -23.78
CA LEU A 243 -12.95 9.41 -23.71
C LEU A 243 -14.33 8.82 -23.44
N ALA A 244 -15.14 9.49 -22.62
CA ALA A 244 -16.51 9.06 -22.30
C ALA A 244 -17.43 8.95 -23.53
N SER A 245 -17.12 9.68 -24.62
CA SER A 245 -17.88 9.68 -25.87
C SER A 245 -17.46 8.58 -26.86
N ASP A 246 -16.31 7.94 -26.65
CA ASP A 246 -15.75 6.95 -27.56
C ASP A 246 -15.69 5.56 -26.92
N ASN A 247 -16.73 4.75 -27.15
CA ASN A 247 -16.87 3.44 -26.51
C ASN A 247 -15.75 2.46 -26.89
N LEU A 248 -15.30 2.49 -28.15
CA LEU A 248 -14.28 1.56 -28.61
C LEU A 248 -12.93 1.93 -27.99
N ARG A 249 -12.56 3.22 -28.02
CA ARG A 249 -11.32 3.70 -27.40
C ARG A 249 -11.32 3.46 -25.90
N PHE A 250 -12.44 3.74 -25.23
CA PHE A 250 -12.64 3.46 -23.81
C PHE A 250 -12.43 1.98 -23.49
N ALA A 251 -13.03 1.08 -24.28
CA ALA A 251 -12.92 -0.36 -24.07
C ALA A 251 -11.50 -0.87 -24.32
N LEU A 252 -10.83 -0.43 -25.39
CA LEU A 252 -9.46 -0.84 -25.73
C LEU A 252 -8.44 -0.39 -24.68
N ILE A 253 -8.49 0.89 -24.26
CA ILE A 253 -7.60 1.41 -23.22
C ILE A 253 -7.85 0.69 -21.90
N SER A 254 -9.13 0.52 -21.51
CA SER A 254 -9.47 -0.17 -20.26
C SER A 254 -9.00 -1.62 -20.28
N ALA A 255 -9.28 -2.38 -21.36
CA ALA A 255 -8.85 -3.76 -21.49
C ALA A 255 -7.32 -3.90 -21.47
N GLY A 256 -6.60 -3.06 -22.21
CA GLY A 256 -5.14 -3.05 -22.22
C GLY A 256 -4.55 -2.78 -20.84
N LEU A 257 -5.04 -1.74 -20.16
CA LEU A 257 -4.62 -1.42 -18.79
C LEU A 257 -4.94 -2.53 -17.80
N THR A 258 -6.14 -3.11 -17.85
CA THR A 258 -6.53 -4.21 -16.97
C THR A 258 -5.64 -5.42 -17.15
N VAL A 259 -5.31 -5.79 -18.40
CA VAL A 259 -4.39 -6.91 -18.67
C VAL A 259 -3.00 -6.63 -18.11
N ILE A 260 -2.45 -5.43 -18.34
CA ILE A 260 -1.11 -5.06 -17.83
C ILE A 260 -1.08 -5.10 -16.30
N VAL A 261 -2.09 -4.53 -15.64
CA VAL A 261 -2.17 -4.51 -14.17
C VAL A 261 -2.36 -5.92 -13.61
N LEU A 262 -3.20 -6.75 -14.23
CA LEU A 262 -3.42 -8.14 -13.81
C LEU A 262 -2.15 -8.98 -13.95
N LEU A 263 -1.41 -8.85 -15.06
CA LEU A 263 -0.13 -9.53 -15.24
C LEU A 263 0.87 -9.06 -14.16
N GLY A 264 0.95 -7.75 -13.90
CA GLY A 264 1.77 -7.21 -12.83
C GLY A 264 1.43 -7.80 -11.46
N ALA A 265 0.14 -7.92 -11.13
CA ALA A 265 -0.31 -8.49 -9.85
C ALA A 265 -0.03 -10.00 -9.71
N ILE A 266 -0.01 -10.74 -10.82
CA ILE A 266 0.35 -12.16 -10.84
C ILE A 266 1.86 -12.35 -10.69
N PHE A 267 2.68 -11.55 -11.37
CA PHE A 267 4.14 -11.70 -11.38
C PHE A 267 4.87 -10.98 -10.23
N ILE A 268 4.24 -9.99 -9.60
CA ILE A 268 4.80 -9.27 -8.44
C ILE A 268 3.94 -9.64 -7.21
N PRO A 269 4.28 -10.72 -6.52
CA PRO A 269 3.47 -11.23 -5.43
C PRO A 269 3.60 -10.41 -4.14
N ASN A 270 4.77 -9.82 -3.93
CA ASN A 270 5.13 -9.11 -2.71
C ASN A 270 4.73 -7.63 -2.79
N ILE A 271 3.75 -7.22 -1.96
CA ILE A 271 3.25 -5.84 -1.92
C ILE A 271 4.30 -4.84 -1.42
N TRP A 272 5.21 -5.28 -0.56
CA TRP A 272 6.29 -4.45 -0.01
C TRP A 272 7.23 -3.97 -1.13
N VAL A 273 7.60 -4.87 -2.06
CA VAL A 273 8.41 -4.53 -3.23
C VAL A 273 7.70 -3.49 -4.10
N ALA A 274 6.39 -3.64 -4.32
CA ALA A 274 5.62 -2.69 -5.10
C ALA A 274 5.56 -1.29 -4.45
N PHE A 275 5.35 -1.21 -3.14
CA PHE A 275 5.33 0.07 -2.41
C PHE A 275 6.70 0.72 -2.35
N GLN A 276 7.76 -0.06 -2.14
CA GLN A 276 9.12 0.46 -2.15
C GLN A 276 9.48 1.06 -3.50
N PHE A 277 9.23 0.30 -4.58
CA PHE A 277 9.51 0.77 -5.93
C PHE A 277 8.70 2.01 -6.31
N SER A 278 7.38 1.96 -6.11
CA SER A 278 6.47 3.07 -6.44
C SER A 278 6.80 4.33 -5.63
N GLY A 279 7.05 4.19 -4.33
CA GLY A 279 7.40 5.28 -3.44
C GLY A 279 8.72 5.93 -3.81
N ALA A 280 9.77 5.12 -4.04
CA ALA A 280 11.11 5.62 -4.33
C ALA A 280 11.19 6.26 -5.72
N THR A 281 10.37 5.83 -6.67
CA THR A 281 10.38 6.36 -8.04
C THR A 281 9.29 7.40 -8.23
N VAL A 282 8.06 6.95 -8.50
CA VAL A 282 6.91 7.76 -8.86
C VAL A 282 6.55 8.73 -7.75
N GLY A 283 6.55 8.26 -6.49
CA GLY A 283 6.19 9.09 -5.34
C GLY A 283 7.16 10.25 -5.13
N VAL A 284 8.46 10.01 -5.24
CA VAL A 284 9.46 11.08 -5.14
C VAL A 284 9.39 12.05 -6.32
N LEU A 285 9.19 11.54 -7.55
CA LEU A 285 9.05 12.39 -8.72
C LEU A 285 7.83 13.32 -8.62
N LEU A 286 6.65 12.76 -8.31
CA LEU A 286 5.40 13.51 -8.26
C LEU A 286 5.29 14.41 -7.03
N GLY A 287 5.75 13.95 -5.87
CA GLY A 287 5.59 14.67 -4.60
C GLY A 287 6.66 15.73 -4.34
N PHE A 288 7.86 15.55 -4.88
CA PHE A 288 9.00 16.40 -4.54
C PHE A 288 9.66 17.03 -5.77
N ILE A 289 10.11 16.21 -6.73
CA ILE A 289 10.99 16.70 -7.81
C ILE A 289 10.23 17.56 -8.82
N PHE A 290 9.10 17.09 -9.36
CA PHE A 290 8.36 17.83 -10.39
C PHE A 290 7.74 19.14 -9.86
N PRO A 291 7.06 19.17 -8.69
CA PRO A 291 6.54 20.44 -8.15
C PRO A 291 7.66 21.46 -7.87
N ALA A 292 8.79 21.02 -7.32
CA ALA A 292 9.94 21.87 -7.09
C ALA A 292 10.55 22.40 -8.41
N SER A 293 10.65 21.54 -9.43
CA SER A 293 11.18 21.92 -10.75
C SER A 293 10.28 22.95 -11.45
N ILE A 294 8.96 22.80 -11.34
CA ILE A 294 7.99 23.77 -11.87
C ILE A 294 8.16 25.13 -11.19
N THR A 295 8.26 25.14 -9.85
CA THR A 295 8.49 26.38 -9.07
C THR A 295 9.82 27.06 -9.42
N LEU A 296 10.88 26.29 -9.65
CA LEU A 296 12.19 26.84 -10.04
C LEU A 296 12.21 27.39 -11.46
N LYS A 297 11.46 26.78 -12.37
CA LYS A 297 11.33 27.21 -13.78
C LYS A 297 10.18 28.21 -13.98
N ASP A 298 9.69 28.83 -12.91
CA ASP A 298 8.60 29.80 -12.99
C ASP A 298 8.96 30.99 -13.89
N SER A 299 8.37 31.02 -15.08
CA SER A 299 8.54 32.07 -16.08
C SER A 299 7.74 33.34 -15.78
N HIS A 300 6.71 33.24 -14.92
CA HIS A 300 5.79 34.33 -14.62
C HIS A 300 6.22 35.13 -13.38
N GLY A 301 7.27 34.68 -12.67
CA GLY A 301 7.85 35.41 -11.55
C GLY A 301 6.95 35.48 -10.31
N ILE A 302 6.03 34.52 -10.16
CA ILE A 302 5.12 34.35 -9.04
C ILE A 302 5.87 33.81 -7.80
N ALA A 303 6.83 32.92 -8.01
CA ALA A 303 7.56 32.23 -6.95
C ALA A 303 8.53 33.16 -6.20
N THR A 304 8.42 33.19 -4.87
CA THR A 304 9.29 33.99 -4.01
C THR A 304 10.69 33.35 -3.88
N LYS A 305 11.66 34.11 -3.35
CA LYS A 305 12.99 33.57 -3.04
C LYS A 305 12.92 32.41 -2.03
N THR A 306 11.97 32.46 -1.10
CA THR A 306 11.72 31.40 -0.12
C THR A 306 11.20 30.13 -0.81
N ASP A 307 10.26 30.27 -1.74
CA ASP A 307 9.70 29.12 -2.48
C ASP A 307 10.77 28.43 -3.33
N LYS A 308 11.67 29.20 -3.95
CA LYS A 308 12.81 28.68 -4.70
C LYS A 308 13.82 27.97 -3.80
N SER A 309 14.14 28.54 -2.64
CA SER A 309 15.01 27.89 -1.64
C SER A 309 14.41 26.57 -1.15
N LEU A 310 13.12 26.58 -0.82
CA LEU A 310 12.37 25.39 -0.40
C LEU A 310 12.35 24.32 -1.50
N SER A 311 12.18 24.72 -2.76
CA SER A 311 12.19 23.81 -3.91
C SER A 311 13.55 23.11 -4.09
N ILE A 312 14.66 23.85 -3.95
CA ILE A 312 16.01 23.27 -3.99
C ILE A 312 16.19 22.27 -2.85
N PHE A 313 15.78 22.65 -1.64
CA PHE A 313 15.82 21.77 -0.47
C PHE A 313 15.01 20.47 -0.69
N MET A 314 13.79 20.58 -1.23
CA MET A 314 12.95 19.42 -1.53
C MET A 314 13.62 18.46 -2.53
N ILE A 315 14.26 18.97 -3.58
CA ILE A 315 14.98 18.14 -4.57
C ILE A 315 16.18 17.44 -3.92
N ILE A 316 16.98 18.17 -3.15
CA ILE A 316 18.15 17.60 -2.46
C ILE A 316 17.71 16.50 -1.50
N LEU A 317 16.70 16.78 -0.66
CA LEU A 317 16.15 15.82 0.27
C LEU A 317 15.66 14.56 -0.45
N ALA A 318 14.86 14.74 -1.51
CA ALA A 318 14.34 13.65 -2.34
C ALA A 318 15.42 12.75 -2.94
N VAL A 319 16.48 13.36 -3.49
CA VAL A 319 17.59 12.60 -4.09
C VAL A 319 18.37 11.85 -3.01
N LEU A 320 18.68 12.50 -1.87
CA LEU A 320 19.43 11.88 -0.78
C LEU A 320 18.67 10.72 -0.16
N THR A 321 17.39 10.90 0.17
CA THR A 321 16.58 9.85 0.81
C THR A 321 16.40 8.65 -0.12
N ASN A 322 16.23 8.87 -1.42
CA ASN A 322 16.16 7.78 -2.40
C ASN A 322 17.47 7.03 -2.56
N VAL A 323 18.61 7.72 -2.62
CA VAL A 323 19.91 7.06 -2.73
C VAL A 323 20.15 6.18 -1.50
N VAL A 324 19.84 6.69 -0.30
CA VAL A 324 19.93 5.91 0.94
C VAL A 324 18.97 4.73 0.92
N ALA A 325 17.71 4.93 0.53
CA ALA A 325 16.71 3.86 0.50
C ALA A 325 17.07 2.76 -0.50
N ILE A 326 17.52 3.12 -1.71
CA ILE A 326 17.96 2.16 -2.74
C ILE A 326 19.20 1.39 -2.26
N TYR A 327 20.17 2.10 -1.67
CA TYR A 327 21.37 1.46 -1.12
C TYR A 327 21.03 0.49 0.01
N SER A 328 20.19 0.91 0.96
CA SER A 328 19.73 0.04 2.05
C SER A 328 19.00 -1.18 1.50
N ASN A 329 18.12 -1.00 0.51
CA ASN A 329 17.38 -2.10 -0.09
C ASN A 329 18.27 -3.09 -0.83
N ALA A 330 19.29 -2.59 -1.54
CA ALA A 330 20.28 -3.42 -2.24
C ALA A 330 21.19 -4.20 -1.29
N ASN A 331 21.45 -3.67 -0.09
CA ASN A 331 22.24 -4.37 0.94
C ASN A 331 21.41 -5.31 1.82
N SER A 332 20.08 -5.16 1.84
CA SER A 332 19.17 -6.03 2.58
C SER A 332 18.64 -7.21 1.76
N LEU A 333 18.80 -7.16 0.43
CA LEU A 333 18.65 -8.29 -0.49
C LEU A 333 19.88 -9.21 -0.39
#